data_AF-A0A2N8M7R2-F1
#
_entry.id   AF-A0A2N8M7R2-F1
#
_cell.length_a   1.000
_cell.length_b   1.000
_cell.length_c   1.000
_cell.angle_alpha   90.00
_cell.angle_beta   90.00
_cell.angle_gamma   90.00
#
_symmetry.space_group_name_H-M   'P 1'
#
loop_
_entity.id
_entity.type
_entity.pdbx_description
1 polymer ?
#
loop_
_entity_poly.entity_id
_entity_poly.type
_entity_poly.pdbx_seq_one_letter_code
_entity_poly.pdbx_strand_id
1 'polypeptide(L)' 'MSANAKAGFSINEWCFDAGFSPALYYKRQKKGLGPRVAHVGRRTIITEPADEYLKRVELEAASAPRIPEPV' A
#
# COMPACT_ATOMS: atom_id res chain seq x y z
N MET A 1 -10.62 -19.79 -1.94
CA MET A 1 -9.70 -20.22 -0.87
C MET A 1 -9.52 -19.05 0.07
N SER A 2 -9.80 -19.26 1.35
CA SER A 2 -10.00 -18.25 2.38
C SER A 2 -8.76 -17.37 2.58
N ALA A 3 -8.95 -16.04 2.46
CA ALA A 3 -7.96 -15.07 2.89
C ALA A 3 -7.84 -15.20 4.41
N ASN A 4 -6.74 -15.78 4.85
CA ASN A 4 -6.35 -15.84 6.24
C ASN A 4 -6.22 -14.39 6.70
N ALA A 5 -7.20 -13.89 7.46
CA ALA A 5 -7.24 -12.52 7.97
C ALA A 5 -6.15 -12.37 9.03
N LYS A 6 -4.88 -12.31 8.60
CA LYS A 6 -3.76 -11.92 9.45
C LYS A 6 -4.11 -10.54 10.00
N ALA A 7 -4.14 -10.41 11.32
CA ALA A 7 -4.45 -9.16 12.02
C ALA A 7 -3.41 -8.04 11.75
N GLY A 8 -2.35 -8.35 11.03
CA GLY A 8 -1.40 -7.39 10.50
C GLY A 8 -0.17 -8.05 9.89
N PHE A 9 0.52 -7.27 9.06
CA PHE A 9 1.72 -7.68 8.32
C PHE A 9 2.93 -6.88 8.78
N SER A 10 4.10 -7.52 8.79
CA SER A 10 5.36 -6.77 8.81
C SER A 10 5.60 -6.07 7.47
N ILE A 11 6.49 -5.07 7.45
CA ILE A 11 6.84 -4.35 6.22
C ILE A 11 7.36 -5.31 5.15
N ASN A 12 8.20 -6.28 5.53
CA ASN A 12 8.80 -7.22 4.58
C ASN A 12 7.79 -8.20 4.00
N GLU A 13 6.90 -8.77 4.83
CA GLU A 13 5.84 -9.65 4.34
C GLU A 13 4.90 -8.91 3.39
N TRP A 14 4.47 -7.71 3.78
CA TRP A 14 3.58 -6.91 2.94
C TRP A 14 4.24 -6.50 1.63
N CYS A 15 5.52 -6.11 1.66
CA CYS A 15 6.27 -5.76 0.46
C CYS A 15 6.39 -6.97 -0.50
N PHE A 16 6.61 -8.17 0.03
CA PHE A 16 6.64 -9.39 -0.76
C PHE A 16 5.29 -9.64 -1.45
N ASP A 17 4.19 -9.57 -0.69
CA ASP A 17 2.83 -9.79 -1.21
C ASP A 17 2.42 -8.73 -2.23
N ALA A 18 2.81 -7.46 -2.03
CA ALA A 18 2.52 -6.35 -2.94
C ALA A 18 3.47 -6.26 -4.14
N GLY A 19 4.53 -7.10 -4.19
CA GLY A 19 5.58 -7.01 -5.22
C GLY A 19 6.41 -5.73 -5.15
N PHE A 20 6.53 -5.12 -3.96
CA PHE A 20 7.27 -3.88 -3.74
C PHE A 20 8.62 -4.15 -3.08
N SER A 21 9.59 -3.27 -3.35
CA SER A 21 10.80 -3.22 -2.52
C SER A 21 10.52 -2.42 -1.24
N PRO A 22 11.21 -2.72 -0.11
CA PRO A 22 11.09 -1.92 1.11
C PRO A 22 11.39 -0.43 0.87
N ALA A 23 12.35 -0.12 -0.01
CA ALA A 23 12.68 1.25 -0.38
C ALA A 23 11.49 1.97 -1.05
N LEU A 24 10.76 1.28 -1.94
CA LEU A 24 9.56 1.82 -2.58
C LEU A 24 8.44 2.06 -1.56
N TYR A 25 8.26 1.12 -0.62
CA TYR A 25 7.33 1.28 0.50
C TYR A 25 7.62 2.58 1.28
N TYR A 26 8.84 2.78 1.77
CA TYR A 26 9.18 3.97 2.54
C TYR A 26 9.04 5.27 1.72
N LYS A 27 9.39 5.23 0.43
CA LYS A 27 9.20 6.37 -0.48
C LYS A 27 7.72 6.74 -0.63
N ARG A 28 6.83 5.76 -0.76
CA ARG A 28 5.38 5.98 -0.85
C ARG A 28 4.78 6.42 0.49
N GLN A 29 5.21 5.82 1.60
CA GLN A 29 4.80 6.21 2.94
C GLN A 29 5.12 7.68 3.23
N LYS A 30 6.33 8.15 2.89
CA LYS A 30 6.73 9.55 3.05
C LYS A 30 5.87 10.52 2.25
N LYS A 31 5.28 10.07 1.14
CA LYS A 31 4.35 10.85 0.31
C LYS A 31 2.89 10.75 0.77
N GLY A 32 2.60 10.04 1.85
CA GLY A 32 1.22 9.78 2.30
C GLY A 32 0.47 8.76 1.45
N LEU A 33 1.15 8.04 0.54
CA LEU A 33 0.58 7.08 -0.41
C LEU A 33 0.86 5.63 -0.03
N GLY A 34 1.30 5.38 1.21
CA GLY A 34 1.58 4.04 1.71
C GLY A 34 0.32 3.29 2.17
N PRO A 35 0.45 2.01 2.54
CA PRO A 35 -0.66 1.25 3.07
C PRO A 35 -1.08 1.76 4.45
N ARG A 36 -2.30 1.41 4.88
CA ARG A 36 -2.74 1.73 6.24
C ARG A 36 -1.92 0.94 7.26
N VAL A 37 -1.48 1.66 8.29
CA VAL A 37 -0.65 1.12 9.36
C VAL A 37 -1.27 1.39 10.73
N ALA A 38 -1.04 0.47 11.66
CA ALA A 38 -1.30 0.65 13.07
C ALA A 38 0.04 0.68 13.83
N HIS A 39 0.10 1.52 14.87
CA HIS A 39 1.25 1.59 15.77
C HIS A 39 0.90 0.89 17.08
N VAL A 40 1.58 -0.22 17.37
CA VAL A 40 1.41 -0.99 18.61
C VAL A 40 2.68 -0.84 19.44
N GLY A 41 2.64 0.08 20.41
CA GLY A 41 3.82 0.50 21.17
C GLY A 41 4.90 1.06 20.24
N ARG A 42 6.06 0.39 20.19
CA ARG A 42 7.19 0.79 19.32
C ARG A 42 7.17 0.14 17.94
N ARG A 43 6.20 -0.74 17.66
CA ARG A 43 6.13 -1.50 16.40
C ARG A 43 5.10 -0.88 15.46
N THR A 44 5.45 -0.85 14.18
CA THR A 44 4.52 -0.53 13.09
C THR A 44 4.04 -1.84 12.47
N ILE A 45 2.73 -1.99 12.36
CA ILE A 45 2.08 -3.15 11.77
C ILE A 45 1.23 -2.64 10.60
N ILE A 46 1.37 -3.25 9.42
CA ILE A 46 0.54 -2.90 8.27
C ILE A 46 -0.79 -3.63 8.41
N THR A 47 -1.89 -2.91 8.40
CA THR A 47 -3.24 -3.47 8.58
C THR A 47 -4.00 -3.62 7.27
N GLU A 48 -3.56 -2.92 6.21
CA GLU A 48 -4.14 -3.02 4.88
C GLU A 48 -3.48 -4.15 4.08
N PRO A 49 -4.23 -5.15 3.62
CA PRO A 49 -3.75 -6.17 2.71
C PRO A 49 -3.19 -5.59 1.42
N ALA A 50 -2.23 -6.29 0.80
CA ALA A 50 -1.60 -5.85 -0.44
C ALA A 50 -2.60 -5.69 -1.60
N ASP A 51 -3.58 -6.59 -1.72
CA ASP A 51 -4.58 -6.54 -2.79
C ASP A 51 -5.55 -5.35 -2.64
N GLU A 52 -5.95 -5.03 -1.41
CA GLU A 52 -6.76 -3.84 -1.11
C GLU A 52 -6.00 -2.55 -1.42
N TYR A 53 -4.74 -2.48 -1.04
CA TYR A 53 -3.88 -1.35 -1.37
C TYR A 53 -3.76 -1.15 -2.89
N LEU A 54 -3.48 -2.21 -3.64
CA LEU A 54 -3.33 -2.12 -5.09
C LEU A 54 -4.62 -1.68 -5.78
N LYS A 55 -5.78 -2.21 -5.34
CA LYS A 55 -7.11 -1.75 -5.82
C LYS A 55 -7.32 -0.26 -5.54
N ARG A 56 -6.95 0.23 -4.35
CA ARG A 56 -7.05 1.65 -4.01
C ARG A 56 -6.17 2.51 -4.92
N VAL A 57 -4.92 2.09 -5.11
CA VAL A 57 -3.97 2.81 -6.00
C VAL A 57 -4.46 2.83 -7.44
N GLU A 58 -5.03 1.73 -7.94
CA GLU A 58 -5.61 1.66 -9.28
C GLU A 58 -6.81 2.61 -9.44
N LEU A 59 -7.71 2.66 -8.46
CA LEU A 59 -8.83 3.59 -8.45
C LEU A 59 -8.39 5.06 -8.39
N GLU A 60 -7.40 5.38 -7.54
CA GLU A 60 -6.81 6.72 -7.48
C GLU A 60 -6.15 7.12 -8.80
N ALA A 61 -5.43 6.19 -9.45
CA ALA A 61 -4.82 6.43 -10.75
C ALA A 61 -5.87 6.64 -11.86
N ALA A 62 -6.97 5.87 -11.84
CA ALA A 62 -8.08 6.04 -12.79
C ALA A 62 -8.82 7.37 -12.60
N SER A 63 -8.84 7.91 -11.37
CA SER A 63 -9.48 9.18 -11.06
C SER A 63 -8.60 10.41 -11.32
N ALA A 64 -7.31 10.23 -11.65
CA ALA A 64 -6.42 11.35 -11.95
C ALA A 64 -6.90 12.08 -13.22
N PRO A 65 -6.98 13.43 -13.20
CA PRO A 65 -7.40 14.19 -14.37
C PRO A 65 -6.44 13.91 -15.53
N ARG A 66 -6.98 13.45 -16.67
CA ARG A 66 -6.21 13.36 -17.91
C ARG A 66 -5.76 14.76 -18.25
N ILE A 67 -4.45 15.00 -18.20
CA ILE A 67 -3.87 16.22 -18.76
C ILE A 67 -4.19 16.16 -20.26
N PRO A 68 -4.97 17.10 -20.81
CA PRO A 68 -5.23 17.12 -22.25
C PRO A 68 -3.89 17.26 -22.98
N GLU A 69 -3.67 16.45 -24.01
CA GLU A 69 -2.49 16.54 -24.85
C GLU A 69 -2.39 17.96 -25.44
N PRO A 70 -1.19 18.57 -25.47
CA PRO A 70 -1.03 19.88 -26.06
C PRO A 70 -1.39 19.82 -27.55
N VAL A 71 -2.34 20.68 -27.95
CA VAL A 71 -2.75 20.91 -29.35
C VAL A 71 -1.68 21.65 -30.16
#